data_AF-A0AAE0T8J2-F1
#
_entry.id   AF-A0AAE0T8J2-F1
#
_cell.length_a   1.000
_cell.length_b   1.000
_cell.length_c   1.000
_cell.angle_alpha   90.00
_cell.angle_beta   90.00
_cell.angle_gamma   90.00
#
_symmetry.space_group_name_H-M   'P 1'
#
loop_
_entity.id
_entity.type
_entity.pdbx_description
1 polymer ?
#
loop_
_entity_poly.entity_id
_entity_poly.type
_entity_poly.pdbx_seq_one_letter_code
_entity_poly.pdbx_strand_id
1 'polypeptide(L)'
;MQLLRKNGITWCRNFSMYSALRAIPKPKKASLTPFDKRLTVTGKHVNEHVKGGSRDMQKRVALHVVPPIGFPHPASNQFKKVKEMQPEFVVPDLTDFKLKPYVSYKATPITEPKLTARRLFNSCYAQQVEADLKEGKLKQPIEKTRSDSTDKK
;
A
#
# COMPACT_ATOMS: atom_id res chain seq x y z
N MET A 1 82.10 7.01 -39.58
CA MET A 1 82.43 8.14 -38.69
C MET A 1 81.94 7.84 -37.28
N GLN A 2 82.88 7.86 -36.34
CA GLN A 2 82.79 8.03 -34.88
C GLN A 2 81.49 7.73 -34.11
N LEU A 3 81.57 6.63 -33.35
CA LEU A 3 81.28 6.46 -31.91
C LEU A 3 80.33 7.44 -31.20
N LEU A 4 79.32 6.89 -30.52
CA LEU A 4 79.30 6.90 -29.04
C LEU A 4 78.22 5.96 -28.48
N ARG A 5 78.68 4.91 -27.78
CA ARG A 5 77.88 4.14 -26.82
C ARG A 5 77.61 5.03 -25.62
N LYS A 6 76.34 5.28 -25.28
CA LYS A 6 75.92 5.51 -23.90
C LYS A 6 74.51 4.94 -23.70
N ASN A 7 74.40 4.09 -22.68
CA ASN A 7 73.18 3.72 -21.96
C ASN A 7 72.29 2.68 -22.64
N GLY A 8 72.66 1.41 -22.43
CA GLY A 8 71.86 0.24 -22.77
C GLY A 8 70.56 0.16 -21.97
N ILE A 9 69.49 0.69 -22.57
CA ILE A 9 68.10 0.39 -22.19
C ILE A 9 67.32 0.25 -23.50
N THR A 10 67.30 -0.96 -24.07
CA THR A 10 66.38 -1.31 -25.15
C THR A 10 65.00 -1.52 -24.55
N TRP A 11 64.09 -0.57 -24.75
CA TRP A 11 62.68 -0.75 -24.47
C TRP A 11 62.08 -1.78 -25.45
N CYS A 12 61.87 -3.00 -24.97
CA CYS A 12 61.03 -3.97 -25.67
C CYS A 12 59.59 -3.46 -25.70
N ARG A 13 59.09 -3.17 -26.91
CA ARG A 13 57.68 -2.95 -27.22
C ARG A 13 56.88 -4.23 -26.94
N ASN A 14 56.44 -4.44 -25.71
CA ASN A 14 55.39 -5.40 -25.40
C ASN A 14 54.02 -4.78 -25.72
N PHE A 15 53.72 -4.69 -27.01
CA PHE A 15 52.41 -4.33 -27.54
C PHE A 15 51.72 -5.63 -27.99
N SER A 16 51.18 -6.41 -27.06
CA SER A 16 50.08 -7.34 -27.33
C SER A 16 49.57 -7.98 -26.03
N MET A 17 49.01 -7.16 -25.14
CA MET A 17 48.27 -7.66 -23.98
C MET A 17 46.86 -7.08 -23.95
N TYR A 18 46.21 -7.05 -25.12
CA TYR A 18 44.80 -6.70 -25.26
C TYR A 18 44.14 -7.57 -26.34
N SER A 19 44.19 -8.90 -26.17
CA SER A 19 43.40 -9.85 -26.99
C SER A 19 42.53 -10.78 -26.14
N ALA A 20 42.19 -10.37 -24.92
CA ALA A 20 41.31 -11.13 -24.03
C ALA A 20 40.26 -10.25 -23.35
N LEU A 21 39.69 -9.29 -24.07
CA LEU A 21 38.30 -8.91 -23.78
C LEU A 21 37.43 -10.08 -24.22
N ARG A 22 37.32 -11.10 -23.35
CA ARG A 22 36.27 -12.12 -23.48
C ARG A 22 34.99 -11.33 -23.64
N ALA A 23 34.36 -11.42 -24.81
CA ALA A 23 33.04 -10.84 -25.02
C ALA A 23 32.18 -11.36 -23.88
N ILE A 24 31.81 -10.48 -22.94
CA ILE A 24 30.87 -10.84 -21.87
C ILE A 24 29.68 -11.39 -22.63
N PRO A 25 29.29 -12.67 -22.43
CA PRO A 25 28.17 -13.22 -23.15
C PRO A 25 27.01 -12.28 -22.87
N LYS A 26 26.51 -11.61 -23.92
CA LYS A 26 25.37 -10.71 -23.77
C LYS A 26 24.32 -11.51 -23.00
N PRO A 27 23.77 -10.99 -21.89
CA PRO A 27 22.76 -11.73 -21.16
C PRO A 27 21.75 -12.21 -22.19
N LYS A 28 21.44 -13.53 -22.17
CA LYS A 28 20.46 -14.11 -23.10
C LYS A 28 19.29 -13.14 -23.14
N LYS A 29 18.96 -12.60 -24.33
CA LYS A 29 17.85 -11.65 -24.49
C LYS A 29 16.70 -12.21 -23.68
N ALA A 30 16.16 -11.42 -22.75
CA ALA A 30 15.09 -11.83 -21.86
C ALA A 30 14.12 -12.68 -22.68
N SER A 31 14.00 -13.96 -22.35
CA SER A 31 13.16 -14.84 -23.13
C SER A 31 11.78 -14.19 -23.14
N LEU A 32 11.19 -13.98 -24.32
CA LEU A 32 9.79 -13.56 -24.45
C LEU A 32 8.81 -14.61 -23.90
N THR A 33 9.28 -15.53 -23.06
CA THR A 33 8.44 -16.43 -22.31
C THR A 33 7.69 -15.58 -21.29
N PRO A 34 6.35 -15.58 -21.33
CA PRO A 34 5.52 -14.72 -20.48
C PRO A 34 5.64 -15.02 -18.97
N PHE A 35 6.44 -16.01 -18.59
CA PHE A 35 6.56 -16.58 -17.24
C PHE A 35 8.00 -16.60 -16.72
N ASP A 36 8.76 -15.51 -16.89
CA ASP A 36 10.01 -15.38 -16.13
C ASP A 36 9.70 -15.32 -14.63
N LYS A 37 10.23 -16.28 -13.86
CA LYS A 37 9.97 -16.42 -12.41
C LYS A 37 10.51 -15.25 -11.58
N ARG A 38 11.39 -14.43 -12.17
CA ARG A 38 11.99 -13.27 -11.50
C ARG A 38 11.03 -12.09 -11.36
N LEU A 39 10.02 -12.00 -12.22
CA LEU A 39 9.07 -10.91 -12.25
C LEU A 39 7.69 -11.39 -11.80
N THR A 40 7.00 -10.59 -11.01
CA THR A 40 5.61 -10.88 -10.67
C THR A 40 4.76 -10.87 -11.92
N VAL A 41 4.04 -11.96 -12.16
CA VAL A 41 3.16 -12.09 -13.32
C VAL A 41 1.99 -11.14 -13.15
N THR A 42 1.69 -10.36 -14.19
CA THR A 42 0.54 -9.44 -14.22
C THR A 42 -0.46 -9.91 -15.26
N GLY A 43 -1.72 -9.44 -15.18
CA GLY A 43 -2.75 -9.76 -16.17
C GLY A 43 -2.38 -9.41 -17.61
N LYS A 44 -1.39 -8.54 -17.84
CA LYS A 44 -0.87 -8.20 -19.17
C LYS A 44 -0.06 -9.35 -19.81
N HIS A 45 0.61 -10.15 -18.99
CA HIS A 45 1.49 -11.24 -19.46
C HIS A 45 0.72 -12.54 -19.77
N VAL A 46 -0.50 -12.68 -19.26
CA VAL A 46 -1.34 -13.89 -19.37
C VAL A 46 -2.59 -13.68 -20.24
N ASN A 47 -2.64 -12.61 -21.02
CA ASN A 47 -3.75 -12.34 -21.93
C ASN A 47 -3.86 -13.42 -23.01
N GLU A 48 -5.07 -13.61 -23.55
CA GLU A 48 -5.38 -14.64 -24.54
C GLU A 48 -4.53 -14.56 -25.82
N HIS A 49 -4.08 -13.36 -26.18
CA HIS A 49 -3.28 -13.13 -27.38
C HIS A 49 -1.80 -13.51 -27.22
N VAL A 50 -1.32 -13.74 -26.00
CA VAL A 50 0.05 -14.17 -25.73
C VAL A 50 0.11 -15.68 -25.64
N LYS A 51 1.19 -16.27 -26.16
CA LYS A 51 1.40 -17.72 -26.18
C LYS A 51 1.34 -18.30 -24.77
N GLY A 52 0.36 -19.19 -24.53
CA GLY A 52 0.14 -19.83 -23.23
C GLY A 52 -0.69 -18.98 -22.25
N GLY A 53 -1.21 -17.84 -22.69
CA GLY A 53 -2.19 -17.06 -21.94
C GLY A 53 -3.62 -17.58 -22.13
N SER A 54 -4.49 -17.23 -21.20
CA SER A 54 -5.92 -17.57 -21.22
C SER A 54 -6.70 -16.47 -20.52
N ARG A 55 -7.94 -16.20 -20.97
CA ARG A 55 -8.83 -15.25 -20.30
C ARG A 55 -9.04 -15.57 -18.83
N ASP A 56 -9.09 -16.86 -18.48
CA ASP A 56 -9.30 -17.30 -17.10
C ASP A 56 -8.08 -17.02 -16.22
N MET A 57 -6.89 -17.26 -16.76
CA MET A 57 -5.62 -16.89 -16.12
C MET A 57 -5.51 -15.38 -15.93
N GLN A 58 -5.90 -14.61 -16.95
CA GLN A 58 -5.91 -13.16 -16.87
C GLN A 58 -6.81 -12.63 -15.76
N LYS A 59 -8.02 -13.18 -15.60
CA LYS A 59 -8.94 -12.81 -14.50
C LYS A 59 -8.38 -13.17 -13.13
N ARG A 60 -7.73 -14.32 -12.99
CA ARG A 60 -7.15 -14.78 -11.71
C ARG A 60 -5.92 -13.97 -11.29
N VAL A 61 -5.08 -13.60 -12.25
CA VAL A 61 -3.82 -12.88 -12.02
C VAL A 61 -4.04 -11.36 -11.98
N ALA A 62 -5.13 -10.86 -12.57
CA ALA A 62 -5.50 -9.46 -12.44
C ALA A 62 -5.71 -9.11 -10.97
N LEU A 63 -4.79 -8.30 -10.43
CA LEU A 63 -4.95 -7.69 -9.13
C LEU A 63 -6.09 -6.66 -9.23
N HIS A 64 -7.28 -7.05 -8.76
CA HIS A 64 -8.39 -6.13 -8.60
C HIS A 64 -8.13 -5.24 -7.38
N VAL A 65 -7.42 -4.12 -7.59
CA VAL A 65 -7.22 -3.10 -6.55
C VAL A 65 -8.56 -2.46 -6.18
N VAL A 66 -9.47 -2.35 -7.16
CA VAL A 66 -10.79 -1.76 -6.98
C VAL A 66 -11.81 -2.88 -6.69
N PRO A 67 -12.52 -2.84 -5.55
CA PRO A 67 -13.58 -3.80 -5.27
C PRO A 67 -14.75 -3.63 -6.26
N PRO A 68 -15.44 -4.72 -6.65
CA PRO A 68 -16.56 -4.64 -7.58
C PRO A 68 -17.77 -3.96 -6.94
N ILE A 69 -18.46 -3.10 -7.70
CA ILE A 69 -19.63 -2.30 -7.25
C ILE A 69 -20.96 -2.99 -7.63
N GLY A 70 -20.91 -4.28 -7.97
CA GLY A 70 -22.06 -5.02 -8.48
C GLY A 70 -21.65 -6.36 -9.08
N PHE A 71 -22.55 -6.94 -9.86
CA PHE A 71 -22.38 -8.28 -10.42
C PHE A 71 -22.88 -8.38 -11.86
N PRO A 72 -22.31 -9.29 -12.67
CA PRO A 72 -22.84 -9.60 -14.00
C PRO A 72 -24.20 -10.31 -13.87
N HIS A 73 -25.21 -9.85 -14.60
CA HIS A 73 -26.53 -10.46 -14.61
C HIS A 73 -26.48 -11.85 -15.27
N PRO A 74 -27.03 -12.90 -14.64
CA PRO A 74 -26.86 -14.28 -15.13
C PRO A 74 -27.45 -14.53 -16.52
N ALA A 75 -28.54 -13.84 -16.90
CA ALA A 75 -29.21 -14.08 -18.17
C ALA A 75 -28.71 -13.21 -19.33
N SER A 76 -28.33 -11.96 -19.05
CA SER A 76 -27.96 -10.98 -20.10
C SER A 76 -26.46 -10.72 -20.17
N ASN A 77 -25.68 -11.27 -19.23
CA ASN A 77 -24.24 -11.03 -19.08
C ASN A 77 -23.84 -9.55 -19.01
N GLN A 78 -24.82 -8.67 -18.72
CA GLN A 78 -24.63 -7.24 -18.53
C GLN A 78 -24.29 -6.97 -17.07
N PHE A 79 -23.35 -6.05 -16.83
CA PHE A 79 -22.97 -5.67 -15.47
C PHE A 79 -24.04 -4.80 -14.81
N LYS A 80 -24.69 -5.30 -13.76
CA LYS A 80 -25.66 -4.56 -12.95
C LYS A 80 -24.95 -3.92 -11.76
N LYS A 81 -25.00 -2.59 -11.68
CA LYS A 81 -24.48 -1.81 -10.55
C LYS A 81 -25.50 -1.80 -9.42
N VAL A 82 -25.05 -1.99 -8.19
CA VAL A 82 -25.90 -1.93 -6.99
C VAL A 82 -25.59 -0.61 -6.28
N LYS A 83 -26.59 0.25 -6.10
CA LYS A 83 -26.40 1.59 -5.52
C LYS A 83 -25.80 1.53 -4.11
N GLU A 84 -26.22 0.55 -3.31
CA GLU A 84 -25.73 0.34 -1.94
C GLU A 84 -24.25 -0.08 -1.86
N MET A 85 -23.70 -0.67 -2.94
CA MET A 85 -22.29 -1.03 -3.02
C MET A 85 -21.40 0.12 -3.47
N GLN A 86 -21.98 1.22 -3.94
CA GLN A 86 -21.22 2.36 -4.43
C GLN A 86 -20.82 3.26 -3.25
N PRO A 87 -19.52 3.53 -3.04
CA PRO A 87 -19.10 4.43 -1.98
C PRO A 87 -19.50 5.86 -2.32
N GLU A 88 -20.15 6.53 -1.38
CA GLU A 88 -20.51 7.96 -1.46
C GLU A 88 -19.65 8.76 -0.48
N PHE A 89 -19.11 9.90 -0.93
CA PHE A 89 -18.39 10.82 -0.07
C PHE A 89 -19.38 11.79 0.58
N VAL A 90 -19.56 11.69 1.90
CA VAL A 90 -20.37 12.64 2.67
C VAL A 90 -19.50 13.85 3.01
N VAL A 91 -19.65 14.93 2.23
CA VAL A 91 -18.89 16.17 2.42
C VAL A 91 -19.82 17.21 3.09
N PRO A 92 -19.49 17.71 4.29
CA PRO A 92 -20.26 18.79 4.91
C PRO A 92 -20.07 20.11 4.15
N ASP A 93 -20.97 21.07 4.36
CA ASP A 93 -20.80 22.42 3.81
C ASP A 93 -19.58 23.11 4.46
N LEU A 94 -18.72 23.68 3.62
CA LEU A 94 -17.44 24.29 4.03
C LEU A 94 -17.43 25.81 3.90
N THR A 95 -18.58 26.45 3.63
CA THR A 95 -18.66 27.92 3.62
C THR A 95 -18.29 28.51 4.98
N ASP A 96 -17.44 29.54 4.99
CA ASP A 96 -17.02 30.29 6.18
C ASP A 96 -16.30 29.47 7.29
N PHE A 97 -15.63 28.38 6.91
CA PHE A 97 -14.83 27.59 7.86
C PHE A 97 -13.61 28.38 8.36
N LYS A 98 -13.54 28.60 9.68
CA LYS A 98 -12.44 29.35 10.32
C LYS A 98 -11.13 28.56 10.39
N LEU A 99 -11.23 27.23 10.41
CA LEU A 99 -10.07 26.33 10.55
C LEU A 99 -9.36 26.15 9.20
N LYS A 100 -8.05 26.30 9.22
CA LYS A 100 -7.16 26.10 8.06
C LYS A 100 -6.40 24.78 8.19
N PRO A 101 -5.92 24.18 7.09
CA PRO A 101 -5.16 22.93 7.12
C PRO A 101 -3.82 23.05 7.87
N TYR A 102 -3.31 24.27 8.00
CA TYR A 102 -2.05 24.56 8.68
C TYR A 102 -2.24 25.58 9.80
N VAL A 103 -1.43 25.39 10.83
CA VAL A 103 -1.34 26.29 11.98
C VAL A 103 -0.13 27.21 11.80
N SER A 104 -0.22 28.43 12.33
CA SER A 104 0.92 29.35 12.35
C SER A 104 2.03 28.84 13.28
N TYR A 105 3.28 29.05 12.89
CA TYR A 105 4.45 28.82 13.76
C TYR A 105 4.45 29.65 15.04
N LYS A 106 3.64 30.72 15.10
CA LYS A 106 3.50 31.55 16.30
C LYS A 106 2.62 30.90 17.37
N ALA A 107 1.88 29.84 17.04
CA ALA A 107 1.04 29.13 18.00
C ALA A 107 1.91 28.45 19.07
N THR A 108 1.46 28.51 20.32
CA THR A 108 2.15 27.84 21.43
C THR A 108 2.06 26.32 21.25
N PRO A 109 3.16 25.57 21.41
CA PRO A 109 3.11 24.12 21.37
C PRO A 109 2.33 23.58 22.57
N ILE A 110 1.44 22.62 22.33
CA ILE A 110 0.64 21.94 23.36
C ILE A 110 1.07 20.48 23.41
N THR A 111 1.38 19.98 24.61
CA THR A 111 1.66 18.55 24.83
C THR A 111 0.39 17.89 25.35
N GLU A 112 -0.30 17.14 24.50
CA GLU A 112 -1.53 16.45 24.88
C GLU A 112 -1.25 15.11 25.59
N PRO A 113 -1.86 14.84 26.75
CA PRO A 113 -1.74 13.53 27.39
C PRO A 113 -2.53 12.47 26.62
N LYS A 114 -2.10 11.21 26.71
CA LYS A 114 -2.78 10.06 26.09
C LYS A 114 -4.27 9.99 26.50
N LEU A 115 -5.14 9.82 25.50
CA LEU A 115 -6.57 9.64 25.71
C LEU A 115 -6.84 8.29 26.39
N THR A 116 -7.27 8.31 27.66
CA THR A 116 -7.62 7.12 28.42
C THR A 116 -9.14 6.93 28.47
N ALA A 117 -9.59 5.68 28.60
CA ALA A 117 -11.01 5.36 28.72
C ALA A 117 -11.68 6.10 29.87
N ARG A 118 -10.98 6.25 31.01
CA ARG A 118 -11.45 7.04 32.15
C ARG A 118 -11.69 8.50 31.78
N ARG A 119 -10.79 9.13 31.01
CA ARG A 119 -10.94 10.52 30.60
C ARG A 119 -12.11 10.73 29.64
N LEU A 120 -12.29 9.79 28.71
CA LEU A 120 -13.45 9.77 27.81
C LEU A 120 -14.77 9.58 28.56
N PHE A 121 -14.82 8.63 29.50
CA PHE A 121 -15.99 8.40 30.34
C PHE A 121 -16.33 9.66 31.15
N ASN A 122 -15.31 10.27 31.77
CA ASN A 122 -15.48 11.47 32.55
C ASN A 122 -15.99 12.66 31.72
N SER A 123 -15.56 12.81 30.46
CA SER A 123 -16.03 13.92 29.62
C SER A 123 -17.44 13.74 29.08
N CYS A 124 -17.86 12.50 28.76
CA CYS A 124 -19.14 12.24 28.11
C CYS A 124 -20.25 11.91 29.10
N TYR A 125 -19.97 11.08 30.10
CA TYR A 125 -21.01 10.40 30.89
C TYR A 125 -20.99 10.71 32.38
N ALA A 126 -19.86 11.14 32.96
CA ALA A 126 -19.77 11.31 34.41
C ALA A 126 -20.83 12.28 34.97
N GLN A 127 -21.07 13.40 34.28
CA GLN A 127 -22.09 14.37 34.72
C GLN A 127 -23.50 13.77 34.76
N GLN A 128 -23.85 12.97 33.75
CA GLN A 128 -25.15 12.31 33.67
C GLN A 128 -25.29 11.26 34.76
N VAL A 129 -24.27 10.41 34.93
CA VAL A 129 -24.26 9.36 35.96
C VAL A 129 -24.35 9.94 37.37
N GLU A 130 -23.64 11.04 37.65
CA GLU A 130 -23.73 11.72 38.94
C GLU A 130 -25.11 12.31 39.20
N ALA A 131 -25.76 12.88 38.19
CA ALA A 131 -27.13 13.38 38.30
C ALA A 131 -28.12 12.24 38.56
N ASP A 132 -28.03 11.16 37.81
CA ASP A 132 -28.91 9.99 37.95
C ASP A 132 -28.70 9.27 39.30
N LEU A 133 -27.48 9.27 39.84
CA LEU A 133 -27.17 8.78 41.19
C LEU A 133 -27.85 9.63 42.25
N LYS A 134 -27.79 10.97 42.14
CA LYS A 134 -28.43 11.90 43.07
C LYS A 134 -29.96 11.82 43.03
N GLU A 135 -30.52 11.63 41.85
CA GLU A 135 -31.95 11.46 41.64
C GLU A 135 -32.46 10.07 42.05
N GLY A 136 -31.57 9.17 42.48
CA GLY A 136 -31.93 7.82 42.93
C GLY A 136 -32.47 6.92 41.82
N LYS A 137 -32.27 7.29 40.54
CA LYS A 137 -32.73 6.53 39.37
C LYS A 137 -31.92 5.24 39.18
N LEU A 138 -30.70 5.21 39.69
CA LEU A 138 -29.79 4.08 39.60
C LEU A 138 -30.03 3.13 40.79
N LYS A 139 -30.68 1.99 40.52
CA LYS A 139 -30.82 0.90 41.49
C LYS A 139 -29.48 0.17 41.65
N GLN A 140 -29.17 -0.27 42.87
CA GLN A 140 -27.93 -1.01 43.22
C GLN A 140 -27.65 -2.19 42.27
N PRO A 141 -26.38 -2.60 42.09
CA PRO A 141 -25.97 -3.47 41.00
C PRO A 141 -26.61 -4.85 41.13
N ILE A 142 -27.50 -5.18 40.18
CA ILE A 142 -27.82 -6.57 39.86
C ILE A 142 -26.53 -7.18 39.29
N GLU A 143 -26.21 -8.37 39.79
CA GLU A 143 -24.94 -9.07 39.63
C GLU A 143 -24.32 -9.05 38.22
N LYS A 144 -23.00 -9.15 38.21
CA LYS A 144 -22.09 -9.35 37.08
C LYS A 144 -22.69 -10.23 35.96
N THR A 145 -23.41 -9.66 35.00
CA THR A 145 -23.78 -10.37 33.77
C THR A 145 -22.97 -9.88 32.59
N ARG A 146 -21.95 -10.69 32.30
CA ARG A 146 -21.36 -10.99 30.98
C ARG A 146 -20.63 -9.84 30.30
N SER A 147 -19.30 -9.88 30.42
CA SER A 147 -18.45 -9.47 29.30
C SER A 147 -18.83 -10.33 28.10
N ASP A 148 -19.53 -9.75 27.12
CA ASP A 148 -19.71 -10.36 25.80
C ASP A 148 -18.37 -10.35 25.06
N SER A 149 -17.45 -11.21 25.51
CA SER A 149 -16.28 -11.62 24.74
C SER A 149 -16.71 -12.72 23.78
N THR A 150 -17.55 -12.38 22.81
CA THR A 150 -17.81 -13.26 21.68
C THR A 150 -17.83 -12.45 20.40
N ASP A 151 -16.64 -12.16 19.89
CA ASP A 151 -16.40 -12.17 18.45
C ASP A 151 -15.30 -13.20 18.18
N LYS A 152 -15.70 -14.48 18.19
CA LYS A 152 -15.04 -15.49 17.36
C LYS A 152 -15.72 -15.42 16.00
N LYS A 153 -15.10 -14.75 15.03
CA LYS A 153 -15.02 -15.26 13.65
C LYS A 153 -13.97 -14.52 12.84
#